data_AF-A0A7S0ZLS4-F1
#
_entry.id   AF-A0A7S0ZLS4-F1
#
_cell.length_a   1.000
_cell.length_b   1.000
_cell.length_c   1.000
_cell.angle_alpha   90.00
_cell.angle_beta   90.00
_cell.angle_gamma   90.00
#
_symmetry.space_group_name_H-M   'P 1'
#
loop_
_entity.id
_entity.type
_entity.pdbx_description
1 polymer ?
#
loop_
_entity_poly.entity_id
_entity_poly.type
_entity_poly.pdbx_seq_one_letter_code
_entity_poly.pdbx_strand_id
1 'polypeptide(L)'
;FGARLARGSVGSGHGRVVAKQVLGLDDFISHDWRTHHRAKFLSLCILFNARAAAIGSLFVGVIASVLELHVLHWPGQLLTLEYSVGGQERSHVSVVSAFIVCPAVFWFLLFFWQRVCSMLCWHRVVFFDKLCIDQLDEERKNRGILALAGFLKHSRRIKVLWGQQYLSRLWCTYELASWIHLGKAIHAVDFMPVAFAEALLHYALFMTSAVLVWEVCDFQWSDAWG
;
A
#
# COMPACT_ATOMS: atom_id res chain seq x y z
N PHE A 1 -2.74 7.81 4.51
CA PHE A 1 -1.27 7.89 4.58
C PHE A 1 -0.88 8.21 6.02
N GLY A 2 -0.24 7.28 6.74
CA GLY A 2 0.09 7.41 8.17
C GLY A 2 1.56 7.75 8.46
N ALA A 3 2.33 8.10 7.42
CA ALA A 3 3.72 8.52 7.57
C ALA A 3 3.80 9.94 8.14
N ARG A 4 4.78 10.19 9.02
CA ARG A 4 5.06 11.55 9.52
C ARG A 4 5.80 12.32 8.43
N LEU A 5 5.28 13.49 8.09
CA LEU A 5 5.92 14.40 7.13
C LEU A 5 6.98 15.23 7.83
N ALA A 6 8.12 15.39 7.18
CA ALA A 6 9.23 16.19 7.69
C ALA A 6 9.28 17.60 7.09
N ARG A 7 9.72 18.59 7.86
CA ARG A 7 10.05 19.95 7.36
C ARG A 7 11.36 20.46 7.98
N GLY A 8 12.07 21.31 7.25
CA GLY A 8 13.25 22.04 7.72
C GLY A 8 12.83 23.22 8.61
N SER A 9 13.67 23.61 9.56
CA SER A 9 13.36 24.63 10.56
C SER A 9 13.26 26.04 9.98
N VAL A 10 12.07 26.67 10.02
CA VAL A 10 11.89 28.12 10.34
C VAL A 10 10.47 28.31 10.89
N GLY A 11 10.32 29.07 11.97
CA GLY A 11 9.16 29.10 12.86
C GLY A 11 7.85 29.74 12.36
N SER A 12 6.83 29.35 13.12
CA SER A 12 5.50 29.90 13.46
C SER A 12 4.49 30.32 12.38
N GLY A 13 3.26 29.83 12.60
CA GLY A 13 2.03 30.53 12.21
C GLY A 13 1.22 29.87 11.09
N HIS A 14 0.12 29.24 11.51
CA HIS A 14 -1.13 28.93 10.80
C HIS A 14 -1.16 27.87 9.67
N GLY A 15 -1.99 26.83 9.89
CA GLY A 15 -2.41 25.82 8.90
C GLY A 15 -1.87 24.41 9.16
N ARG A 16 -2.59 23.60 9.95
CA ARG A 16 -2.11 22.38 10.61
C ARG A 16 -2.04 21.17 9.67
N VAL A 17 -0.89 20.97 9.03
CA VAL A 17 -0.31 19.63 8.82
C VAL A 17 0.83 19.51 9.85
N VAL A 18 0.76 18.53 10.75
CA VAL A 18 1.73 18.34 11.85
C VAL A 18 3.07 17.87 11.27
N ALA A 19 3.86 18.79 10.75
CA ALA A 19 5.21 18.56 10.26
C ALA A 19 6.20 18.70 11.43
N LYS A 20 7.06 17.69 11.65
CA LYS A 20 8.03 17.65 12.75
C LYS A 20 9.44 17.84 12.19
N GLN A 21 10.29 18.57 12.92
CA GLN A 21 11.73 18.56 12.67
C GLN A 21 12.29 17.18 13.03
N VAL A 22 13.10 16.62 12.14
CA VAL A 22 13.61 15.25 12.26
C VAL A 22 15.10 15.23 11.93
N LEU A 23 15.83 14.35 12.61
CA LEU A 23 17.28 14.18 12.43
C LEU A 23 17.62 13.49 11.10
N GLY A 24 16.67 12.78 10.50
CA GLY A 24 16.82 12.09 9.22
C GLY A 24 15.48 11.63 8.67
N LEU A 25 15.48 11.22 7.40
CA LEU A 25 14.29 10.73 6.69
C LEU A 25 14.47 9.27 6.31
N ASP A 26 13.40 8.47 6.45
CA ASP A 26 13.38 7.10 5.95
C ASP A 26 13.39 7.09 4.41
N ASP A 27 12.55 7.93 3.82
CA ASP A 27 12.24 7.90 2.40
C ASP A 27 12.01 9.32 1.86
N PHE A 28 12.69 9.64 0.76
CA PHE A 28 12.39 10.80 -0.09
C PHE A 28 11.47 10.36 -1.22
N ILE A 29 10.31 10.98 -1.40
CA ILE A 29 9.39 10.63 -2.48
C ILE A 29 9.62 11.60 -3.64
N SER A 30 10.18 11.08 -4.73
CA SER A 30 10.37 11.80 -5.99
C SER A 30 9.26 11.46 -6.96
N HIS A 31 8.64 12.48 -7.54
CA HIS A 31 7.50 12.28 -8.42
C HIS A 31 7.30 13.45 -9.38
N ASP A 32 6.68 13.19 -10.53
CA ASP A 32 6.27 14.27 -11.43
C ASP A 32 4.92 14.86 -10.97
N TRP A 33 4.66 16.14 -11.23
CA TRP A 33 3.44 16.79 -10.74
C TRP A 33 2.19 16.51 -11.58
N ARG A 34 2.36 16.12 -12.85
CA ARG A 34 1.27 16.00 -13.83
C ARG A 34 0.53 14.67 -13.73
N THR A 35 1.22 13.60 -13.33
CA THR A 35 0.61 12.29 -13.12
C THR A 35 -0.54 12.38 -12.13
N HIS A 36 -1.60 11.64 -12.40
CA HIS A 36 -2.83 11.68 -11.63
C HIS A 36 -2.61 11.27 -10.16
N HIS A 37 -3.33 11.94 -9.25
CA HIS A 37 -3.12 11.78 -7.80
C HIS A 37 -3.47 10.37 -7.31
N ARG A 38 -4.49 9.73 -7.87
CA ARG A 38 -4.87 8.35 -7.50
C ARG A 38 -3.79 7.34 -7.84
N ALA A 39 -3.16 7.53 -9.00
CA ALA A 39 -2.12 6.66 -9.50
C ALA A 39 -0.88 6.71 -8.58
N LYS A 40 -0.48 7.93 -8.18
CA LYS A 40 0.59 8.13 -7.17
C LYS A 40 0.24 7.51 -5.83
N PHE A 41 -0.99 7.74 -5.36
CA PHE A 41 -1.47 7.17 -4.10
C PHE A 41 -1.40 5.64 -4.12
N LEU A 42 -1.81 5.02 -5.23
CA LEU A 42 -1.77 3.58 -5.41
C LEU A 42 -0.33 3.05 -5.45
N SER A 43 0.56 3.69 -6.23
CA SER A 43 1.99 3.35 -6.25
C SER A 43 2.60 3.39 -4.85
N LEU A 44 2.23 4.39 -4.07
CA LEU A 44 2.67 4.51 -2.70
C LEU A 44 2.08 3.42 -1.78
N CYS A 45 0.80 3.06 -1.94
CA CYS A 45 0.22 1.93 -1.21
C CYS A 45 0.98 0.63 -1.50
N ILE A 46 1.32 0.38 -2.76
CA ILE A 46 2.10 -0.80 -3.15
C ILE A 46 3.51 -0.75 -2.55
N LEU A 47 4.22 0.36 -2.71
CA LEU A 47 5.60 0.52 -2.20
C LEU A 47 5.72 0.34 -0.69
N PHE A 48 4.73 0.80 0.08
CA PHE A 48 4.79 0.81 1.55
C PHE A 48 4.04 -0.35 2.21
N ASN A 49 3.00 -0.90 1.57
CA ASN A 49 2.05 -1.81 2.22
C ASN A 49 1.97 -3.19 1.56
N ALA A 50 2.39 -3.38 0.30
CA ALA A 50 2.17 -4.64 -0.43
C ALA A 50 2.80 -5.86 0.28
N ARG A 51 4.00 -5.72 0.84
CA ARG A 51 4.65 -6.81 1.59
C ARG A 51 3.85 -7.22 2.82
N ALA A 52 3.39 -6.24 3.60
CA ALA A 52 2.58 -6.50 4.78
C ALA A 52 1.22 -7.09 4.40
N ALA A 53 0.62 -6.60 3.31
CA ALA A 53 -0.62 -7.14 2.76
C ALA A 53 -0.48 -8.61 2.38
N ALA A 54 0.55 -8.97 1.60
CA ALA A 54 0.79 -10.34 1.15
C ALA A 54 1.12 -11.30 2.31
N ILE A 55 2.03 -10.91 3.20
CA ILE A 55 2.41 -11.75 4.36
C ILE A 55 1.23 -11.88 5.33
N GLY A 56 0.53 -10.77 5.60
CA GLY A 56 -0.60 -10.76 6.52
C GLY A 56 -1.78 -11.58 5.99
N SER A 57 -2.11 -11.46 4.70
CA SER A 57 -3.17 -12.29 4.10
C SER A 57 -2.79 -13.76 4.06
N LEU A 58 -1.53 -14.08 3.74
CA LEU A 58 -1.04 -15.47 3.75
C LEU A 58 -1.10 -16.07 5.16
N PHE A 59 -0.66 -15.33 6.17
CA PHE A 59 -0.68 -15.77 7.56
C PHE A 59 -2.11 -16.02 8.05
N VAL A 60 -3.04 -15.09 7.79
CA VAL A 60 -4.45 -15.28 8.13
C VAL A 60 -5.05 -16.47 7.38
N GLY A 61 -4.72 -16.64 6.10
CA GLY A 61 -5.18 -17.79 5.31
C GLY A 61 -4.72 -19.12 5.88
N VAL A 62 -3.44 -19.25 6.23
CA VAL A 62 -2.91 -20.46 6.87
C VAL A 62 -3.60 -20.73 8.19
N ILE A 63 -3.82 -19.71 9.03
CA ILE A 63 -4.55 -19.87 10.30
C ILE A 63 -5.98 -20.31 10.05
N ALA A 64 -6.69 -19.67 9.12
CA ALA A 64 -8.07 -20.03 8.78
C ALA A 64 -8.16 -21.49 8.35
N SER A 65 -7.28 -21.94 7.44
CA SER A 65 -7.24 -23.33 6.99
C SER A 65 -6.90 -24.32 8.11
N VAL A 66 -5.95 -23.98 8.99
CA VAL A 66 -5.59 -24.85 10.14
C VAL A 66 -6.73 -24.93 11.14
N LEU A 67 -7.43 -23.81 11.43
CA LEU A 67 -8.59 -23.79 12.32
C LEU A 67 -9.77 -24.59 11.76
N GLU A 68 -10.00 -24.50 10.45
CA GLU A 68 -11.00 -25.32 9.75
C GLU A 68 -10.67 -26.82 9.86
N LEU A 69 -9.40 -27.21 9.71
CA LEU A 69 -8.97 -28.61 9.79
C LEU A 69 -8.98 -29.17 11.22
N HIS A 70 -8.68 -28.36 12.25
CA HIS A 70 -8.41 -28.87 13.60
C HIS A 70 -9.44 -28.48 14.66
N VAL A 71 -10.10 -27.33 14.54
CA VAL A 71 -10.89 -26.73 15.63
C VAL A 71 -12.39 -26.74 15.32
N LEU A 72 -12.80 -26.73 14.04
CA LEU A 72 -14.21 -26.83 13.64
C LEU A 72 -14.73 -28.28 13.55
N HIS A 73 -14.51 -29.07 14.60
CA HIS A 73 -15.39 -30.22 14.93
C HIS A 73 -16.50 -29.81 15.92
N TRP A 74 -16.67 -28.51 16.18
CA TRP A 74 -17.74 -27.95 17.00
C TRP A 74 -19.07 -27.98 16.23
N PRO A 75 -20.22 -28.34 16.85
CA PRO A 75 -21.53 -28.44 16.19
C PRO A 75 -22.17 -27.07 15.89
N GLY A 76 -21.35 -26.10 15.50
CA GLY A 76 -21.74 -24.77 15.06
C GLY A 76 -21.23 -24.57 13.64
N GLN A 77 -21.95 -25.17 12.69
CA GLN A 77 -21.83 -24.88 11.27
C GLN A 77 -22.11 -23.39 11.05
N LEU A 78 -21.06 -22.56 11.03
CA LEU A 78 -21.24 -21.16 10.60
C LEU A 78 -21.48 -21.07 9.09
N LEU A 79 -21.10 -22.10 8.30
CA LEU A 79 -21.37 -22.17 6.86
C LEU A 79 -21.15 -23.56 6.23
N THR A 80 -21.38 -24.65 6.96
CA THR A 80 -21.34 -25.99 6.34
C THR A 80 -22.73 -26.28 5.80
N LEU A 81 -22.82 -26.30 4.48
CA LEU A 81 -24.07 -26.54 3.78
C LEU A 81 -24.29 -28.03 3.66
N GLU A 82 -25.45 -28.46 4.13
CA GLU A 82 -25.95 -29.81 3.95
C GLU A 82 -26.76 -29.82 2.65
N TYR A 83 -26.32 -30.63 1.70
CA TYR A 83 -27.09 -30.91 0.50
C TYR A 83 -27.07 -32.42 0.23
N SER A 84 -28.17 -32.91 -0.32
CA SER A 84 -28.28 -34.31 -0.77
C SER A 84 -27.83 -34.35 -2.21
N VAL A 85 -27.04 -35.34 -2.62
CA VAL A 85 -26.82 -35.65 -4.05
C VAL A 85 -27.17 -37.10 -4.26
N GLY A 86 -28.20 -37.37 -5.04
CA GLY A 86 -28.61 -38.74 -5.36
C GLY A 86 -29.01 -39.57 -4.13
N GLY A 87 -29.58 -38.94 -3.10
CA GLY A 87 -30.05 -39.61 -1.89
C GLY A 87 -28.97 -39.91 -0.84
N GLN A 88 -27.73 -39.47 -1.06
CA GLN A 88 -26.71 -39.43 0.00
C GLN A 88 -26.57 -38.01 0.54
N GLU A 89 -26.73 -37.84 1.85
CA GLU A 89 -26.39 -36.59 2.54
C GLU A 89 -24.88 -36.38 2.53
N ARG A 90 -24.43 -35.27 1.96
CA ARG A 90 -23.03 -34.84 2.00
C ARG A 90 -22.95 -33.46 2.66
N SER A 91 -21.98 -33.31 3.55
CA SER A 91 -21.63 -32.02 4.14
C SER A 91 -20.39 -31.47 3.44
N HIS A 92 -20.51 -30.28 2.85
CA HIS A 92 -19.35 -29.57 2.31
C HIS A 92 -18.82 -28.59 3.34
N VAL A 93 -17.58 -28.81 3.80
CA VAL A 93 -16.87 -27.84 4.63
C VAL A 93 -16.46 -26.70 3.72
N SER A 94 -17.17 -25.59 3.86
CA SER A 94 -17.04 -24.44 2.98
C SER A 94 -15.72 -23.70 3.20
N VAL A 95 -14.76 -23.90 2.30
CA VAL A 95 -13.51 -23.11 2.19
C VAL A 95 -13.80 -21.64 1.82
N VAL A 96 -15.07 -21.29 1.57
CA VAL A 96 -15.57 -19.94 1.27
C VAL A 96 -15.11 -18.92 2.31
N SER A 97 -14.93 -19.34 3.58
CA SER A 97 -14.42 -18.46 4.63
C SER A 97 -13.02 -17.94 4.29
N ALA A 98 -12.09 -18.81 3.88
CA ALA A 98 -10.74 -18.44 3.51
C ALA A 98 -10.68 -17.61 2.21
N PHE A 99 -11.52 -17.92 1.22
CA PHE A 99 -11.60 -17.18 -0.05
C PHE A 99 -12.18 -15.78 0.08
N ILE A 100 -12.96 -15.48 1.12
CA ILE A 100 -13.44 -14.13 1.42
C ILE A 100 -12.47 -13.41 2.37
N VAL A 101 -12.03 -14.08 3.43
CA VAL A 101 -11.20 -13.49 4.48
C VAL A 101 -9.83 -13.10 3.95
N CYS A 102 -9.18 -13.94 3.12
CA CYS A 102 -7.84 -13.64 2.62
C CYS A 102 -7.80 -12.38 1.73
N PRO A 103 -8.67 -12.22 0.71
CA PRO A 103 -8.77 -10.98 -0.05
C PRO A 103 -9.16 -9.78 0.81
N ALA A 104 -10.10 -9.94 1.74
CA ALA A 104 -10.51 -8.84 2.61
C ALA A 104 -9.34 -8.32 3.46
N VAL A 105 -8.55 -9.21 4.05
CA VAL A 105 -7.34 -8.86 4.80
C VAL A 105 -6.28 -8.24 3.89
N PHE A 106 -6.06 -8.81 2.70
CA PHE A 106 -5.11 -8.25 1.73
C PHE A 106 -5.47 -6.79 1.40
N TRP A 107 -6.71 -6.53 1.00
CA TRP A 107 -7.17 -5.18 0.65
C TRP A 107 -7.13 -4.23 1.84
N PHE A 108 -7.55 -4.69 3.02
CA PHE A 108 -7.48 -3.91 4.23
C PHE A 108 -6.03 -3.49 4.56
N LEU A 109 -5.10 -4.42 4.57
CA LEU A 109 -3.69 -4.12 4.84
C LEU A 109 -3.08 -3.26 3.72
N LEU A 110 -3.40 -3.53 2.45
CA LEU A 110 -2.86 -2.74 1.34
C LEU A 110 -3.20 -1.24 1.47
N PHE A 111 -4.41 -0.88 1.91
CA PHE A 111 -4.82 0.52 2.06
C PHE A 111 -4.58 1.10 3.46
N PHE A 112 -4.60 0.28 4.49
CA PHE A 112 -4.62 0.75 5.89
C PHE A 112 -3.40 0.33 6.72
N TRP A 113 -2.41 -0.38 6.17
CA TRP A 113 -1.23 -0.83 6.93
C TRP A 113 -0.50 0.31 7.67
N GLN A 114 -0.34 1.48 7.04
CA GLN A 114 0.30 2.62 7.73
C GLN A 114 -0.49 3.11 8.95
N ARG A 115 -1.83 2.96 8.95
CA ARG A 115 -2.66 3.26 10.13
C ARG A 115 -2.48 2.18 11.21
N VAL A 116 -2.42 0.91 10.81
CA VAL A 116 -2.12 -0.21 11.72
C VAL A 116 -0.76 0.01 12.39
N CYS A 117 0.29 0.27 11.62
CA CYS A 117 1.61 0.62 12.16
C CYS A 117 1.56 1.81 13.11
N SER A 118 0.79 2.86 12.79
CA SER A 118 0.65 4.02 13.67
C SER A 118 0.01 3.66 15.02
N MET A 119 -0.96 2.73 15.05
CA MET A 119 -1.53 2.22 16.30
C MET A 119 -0.49 1.42 17.10
N LEU A 120 0.44 0.75 16.42
CA LEU A 120 1.59 0.06 16.99
C LEU A 120 2.81 0.98 17.25
N CYS A 121 2.61 2.31 17.23
CA CYS A 121 3.66 3.32 17.42
C CYS A 121 4.83 3.24 16.43
N TRP A 122 4.65 2.60 15.27
CA TRP A 122 5.63 2.56 14.18
C TRP A 122 5.28 3.59 13.12
N HIS A 123 6.17 4.56 12.92
CA HIS A 123 6.00 5.62 11.93
C HIS A 123 7.20 5.68 11.01
N ARG A 124 6.95 5.74 9.71
CA ARG A 124 7.96 6.19 8.75
C ARG A 124 7.95 7.69 8.66
N VAL A 125 9.14 8.28 8.57
CA VAL A 125 9.33 9.71 8.34
C VAL A 125 9.67 9.91 6.87
N VAL A 126 8.78 10.57 6.13
CA VAL A 126 8.92 10.73 4.69
C VAL A 126 8.92 12.19 4.29
N PHE A 127 9.71 12.52 3.28
CA PHE A 127 9.62 13.82 2.61
C PHE A 127 8.83 13.68 1.33
N PHE A 128 7.80 14.51 1.19
CA PHE A 128 7.00 14.61 -0.02
C PHE A 128 6.83 16.10 -0.33
N ASP A 129 7.54 16.56 -1.35
CA ASP A 129 7.65 17.95 -1.81
C ASP A 129 6.31 18.70 -1.73
N LYS A 130 5.25 18.15 -2.32
CA LYS A 130 3.93 18.79 -2.41
C LYS A 130 3.28 19.05 -1.04
N LEU A 131 3.63 18.26 -0.02
CA LEU A 131 3.08 18.40 1.34
C LEU A 131 4.05 19.06 2.32
N CYS A 132 5.36 18.98 2.06
CA CYS A 132 6.40 19.45 2.98
C CYS A 132 6.88 20.86 2.64
N ILE A 133 6.74 21.29 1.38
CA ILE A 133 7.02 22.64 0.91
C ILE A 133 5.71 23.43 0.88
N ASP A 134 5.76 24.66 1.40
CA ASP A 134 4.62 25.58 1.35
C ASP A 134 4.32 25.92 -0.11
N GLN A 135 3.09 25.67 -0.55
CA GLN A 135 2.69 25.89 -1.94
C GLN A 135 2.05 27.26 -2.16
N LEU A 136 1.72 27.98 -1.08
CA LEU A 136 0.94 29.22 -1.13
C LEU A 136 1.81 30.45 -0.82
N ASP A 137 2.73 30.33 0.12
CA ASP A 137 3.67 31.41 0.48
C ASP A 137 4.96 31.28 -0.33
N GLU A 138 5.21 32.24 -1.23
CA GLU A 138 6.37 32.25 -2.13
C GLU A 138 7.72 32.21 -1.40
N GLU A 139 7.85 32.94 -0.29
CA GLU A 139 9.11 32.93 0.46
C GLU A 139 9.37 31.59 1.13
N ARG A 140 8.35 31.03 1.78
CA ARG A 140 8.39 29.70 2.41
C ARG A 140 8.59 28.60 1.37
N LYS A 141 8.01 28.76 0.17
CA LYS A 141 8.23 27.87 -0.98
C LYS A 141 9.69 27.90 -1.40
N ASN A 142 10.25 29.08 -1.63
CA ASN A 142 11.65 29.25 -2.04
C ASN A 142 12.61 28.69 -0.99
N ARG A 143 12.38 28.97 0.29
CA ARG A 143 13.16 28.36 1.38
C ARG A 143 13.06 26.83 1.39
N GLY A 144 11.88 26.28 1.13
CA GLY A 144 11.67 24.83 1.02
C GLY A 144 12.41 24.20 -0.17
N ILE A 145 12.40 24.87 -1.33
CA ILE A 145 13.12 24.44 -2.54
C ILE A 145 14.63 24.49 -2.29
N LEU A 146 15.15 25.55 -1.68
CA LEU A 146 16.58 25.66 -1.33
C LEU A 146 17.03 24.56 -0.35
N ALA A 147 16.12 24.08 0.50
CA ALA A 147 16.39 22.99 1.44
C ALA A 147 16.33 21.58 0.80
N LEU A 148 15.93 21.44 -0.46
CA LEU A 148 15.70 20.14 -1.11
C LEU A 148 16.94 19.23 -1.11
N ALA A 149 18.10 19.81 -1.41
CA ALA A 149 19.39 19.10 -1.36
C ALA A 149 19.69 18.57 0.06
N GLY A 150 19.31 19.32 1.09
CA GLY A 150 19.41 18.90 2.49
C GLY A 150 18.53 17.70 2.80
N PHE A 151 17.27 17.69 2.35
CA PHE A 151 16.38 16.53 2.53
C PHE A 151 16.90 15.30 1.80
N LEU A 152 17.33 15.43 0.54
CA LEU A 152 17.96 14.34 -0.22
C LEU A 152 19.19 13.77 0.51
N LYS A 153 20.09 14.64 1.00
CA LYS A 153 21.29 14.24 1.75
C LYS A 153 20.93 13.41 2.98
N HIS A 154 19.92 13.81 3.75
CA HIS A 154 19.52 13.15 5.00
C HIS A 154 18.46 12.04 4.83
N SER A 155 18.11 11.66 3.59
CA SER A 155 17.16 10.57 3.32
C SER A 155 17.85 9.23 3.15
N ARG A 156 17.35 8.16 3.78
CA ARG A 156 17.97 6.83 3.66
C ARG A 156 17.70 6.18 2.31
N ARG A 157 16.53 6.41 1.72
CA ARG A 157 16.12 5.90 0.41
C ARG A 157 15.41 6.97 -0.40
N ILE A 158 15.32 6.76 -1.71
CA ILE A 158 14.49 7.55 -2.60
C ILE A 158 13.48 6.64 -3.30
N LYS A 159 12.21 7.03 -3.25
CA LYS A 159 11.08 6.35 -3.88
C LYS A 159 10.68 7.14 -5.11
N VAL A 160 10.95 6.59 -6.28
CA VAL A 160 10.66 7.25 -7.57
C VAL A 160 9.33 6.76 -8.10
N LEU A 161 8.33 7.65 -8.12
CA LEU A 161 7.05 7.40 -8.78
C LEU A 161 7.20 7.75 -10.27
N TRP A 162 7.50 6.75 -11.08
CA TRP A 162 7.87 6.93 -12.47
C TRP A 162 6.63 7.00 -13.36
N GLY A 163 6.23 8.21 -13.71
CA GLY A 163 5.24 8.52 -14.74
C GLY A 163 5.89 8.84 -16.09
N GLN A 164 5.07 8.95 -17.15
CA GLN A 164 5.53 9.19 -18.52
C GLN A 164 6.41 10.44 -18.68
N GLN A 165 6.17 11.47 -17.87
CA GLN A 165 6.88 12.75 -17.95
C GLN A 165 7.93 12.92 -16.84
N TYR A 166 8.23 11.87 -16.07
CA TYR A 166 9.12 11.99 -14.93
C TYR A 166 10.53 12.43 -15.35
N LEU A 167 11.12 11.80 -16.36
CA LEU A 167 12.48 12.11 -16.83
C LEU A 167 12.57 13.41 -17.65
N SER A 168 11.44 13.98 -18.08
CA SER A 168 11.44 15.29 -18.77
C SER A 168 11.35 16.47 -17.81
N ARG A 169 11.18 16.22 -16.51
CA ARG A 169 11.06 17.25 -15.48
C ARG A 169 12.42 17.51 -14.84
N LEU A 170 12.89 18.75 -14.98
CA LEU A 170 14.17 19.22 -14.43
C LEU A 170 14.35 18.86 -12.95
N TRP A 171 13.32 19.06 -12.12
CA TRP A 171 13.41 18.78 -10.69
C TRP A 171 13.56 17.28 -10.39
N CYS A 172 12.82 16.42 -11.09
CA CYS A 172 12.91 14.97 -10.90
C CYS A 172 14.29 14.44 -11.32
N THR A 173 14.83 14.92 -12.46
CA THR A 173 16.17 14.53 -12.90
C THR A 173 17.26 15.11 -12.00
N TYR A 174 17.09 16.33 -11.49
CA TYR A 174 17.96 16.94 -10.49
C TYR A 174 18.01 16.10 -9.20
N GLU A 175 16.88 15.60 -8.71
CA GLU A 175 16.82 14.76 -7.49
C GLU A 175 17.62 13.46 -7.67
N LEU A 176 17.45 12.77 -8.80
CA LEU A 176 18.20 11.56 -9.13
C LEU A 176 19.70 11.83 -9.33
N ALA A 177 20.05 12.88 -10.10
CA ALA A 177 21.43 13.26 -10.32
C ALA A 177 22.12 13.66 -9.01
N SER A 178 21.43 14.39 -8.14
CA SER A 178 21.91 14.76 -6.81
C SER A 178 22.11 13.53 -5.92
N TRP A 179 21.20 12.55 -5.98
CA TRP A 179 21.35 11.29 -5.24
C TRP A 179 22.67 10.58 -5.59
N ILE A 180 22.96 10.48 -6.89
CA ILE A 180 24.18 9.87 -7.41
C ILE A 180 25.42 10.71 -7.05
N HIS A 181 25.34 12.02 -7.24
CA HIS A 181 26.44 12.94 -6.93
C HIS A 181 26.83 12.92 -5.44
N LEU A 182 25.85 12.74 -4.55
CA LEU A 182 26.08 12.56 -3.11
C LEU A 182 26.71 11.20 -2.74
N GLY A 183 27.05 10.36 -3.72
CA GLY A 183 27.65 9.04 -3.50
C GLY A 183 26.70 8.03 -2.86
N LYS A 184 25.39 8.27 -2.96
CA LYS A 184 24.38 7.42 -2.31
C LYS A 184 24.14 6.16 -3.12
N ALA A 185 23.86 5.07 -2.43
CA ALA A 185 23.76 3.78 -3.07
C ALA A 185 22.57 3.71 -4.05
N ILE A 186 22.82 3.12 -5.22
CA ILE A 186 21.79 2.92 -6.27
C ILE A 186 20.71 1.94 -5.81
N HIS A 187 21.06 0.93 -5.01
CA HIS A 187 20.08 -0.03 -4.46
C HIS A 187 19.11 0.60 -3.46
N ALA A 188 19.36 1.84 -3.01
CA ALA A 188 18.45 2.61 -2.17
C ALA A 188 17.45 3.46 -2.99
N VAL A 189 17.46 3.30 -4.32
CA VAL A 189 16.50 3.89 -5.25
C VAL A 189 15.45 2.84 -5.59
N ASP A 190 14.21 3.04 -5.12
CA ASP A 190 13.09 2.19 -5.48
C ASP A 190 12.28 2.85 -6.60
N PHE A 191 12.32 2.28 -7.79
CA PHE A 191 11.52 2.71 -8.94
C PHE A 191 10.16 2.02 -8.95
N MET A 192 9.08 2.80 -8.98
CA MET A 192 7.71 2.32 -9.13
C MET A 192 7.06 2.96 -10.36
N PRO A 193 6.94 2.24 -11.48
CA PRO A 193 6.17 2.69 -12.62
C PRO A 193 4.71 2.85 -12.21
N VAL A 194 4.15 4.04 -12.46
CA VAL A 194 2.79 4.35 -12.01
C VAL A 194 1.73 3.52 -12.76
N ALA A 195 1.95 3.26 -14.05
CA ALA A 195 1.10 2.37 -14.85
C ALA A 195 1.12 0.93 -14.34
N PHE A 196 2.26 0.46 -13.83
CA PHE A 196 2.38 -0.87 -13.24
C PHE A 196 1.56 -0.99 -11.96
N ALA A 197 1.56 0.06 -11.12
CA ALA A 197 0.72 0.10 -9.93
C ALA A 197 -0.77 0.01 -10.26
N GLU A 198 -1.23 0.72 -11.28
CA GLU A 198 -2.61 0.63 -11.78
C GLU A 198 -2.91 -0.76 -12.33
N ALA A 199 -2.04 -1.32 -13.19
CA ALA A 199 -2.22 -2.66 -13.73
C ALA A 199 -2.31 -3.73 -12.63
N LEU A 200 -1.46 -3.65 -11.60
CA LEU A 200 -1.50 -4.56 -10.45
C LEU A 200 -2.81 -4.45 -9.67
N LEU A 201 -3.36 -3.25 -9.50
CA LEU A 201 -4.65 -3.08 -8.85
C LEU A 201 -5.79 -3.72 -9.66
N HIS A 202 -5.84 -3.46 -10.97
CA HIS A 202 -6.86 -4.06 -11.83
C HIS A 202 -6.74 -5.59 -11.84
N TYR A 203 -5.51 -6.11 -11.92
CA TYR A 203 -5.25 -7.54 -11.84
C TYR A 203 -5.71 -8.12 -10.50
N ALA A 204 -5.34 -7.50 -9.38
CA ALA A 204 -5.77 -7.96 -8.06
C ALA A 204 -7.30 -7.94 -7.91
N LEU A 205 -7.97 -6.87 -8.36
CA LEU A 205 -9.43 -6.78 -8.35
C LEU A 205 -10.06 -7.89 -9.19
N PHE A 206 -9.58 -8.06 -10.43
CA PHE A 206 -10.03 -9.12 -11.33
C PHE A 206 -9.89 -10.49 -10.70
N MET A 207 -8.70 -10.82 -10.18
CA MET A 207 -8.45 -12.11 -9.52
C MET A 207 -9.38 -12.33 -8.32
N THR A 208 -9.57 -11.31 -7.48
CA THR A 208 -10.49 -11.43 -6.34
C THR A 208 -11.94 -11.59 -6.78
N SER A 209 -12.38 -10.89 -7.84
CA SER A 209 -13.74 -11.07 -8.37
C SER A 209 -13.94 -12.42 -9.04
N ALA A 210 -12.95 -12.93 -9.77
CA ALA A 210 -13.03 -14.21 -10.45
C ALA A 210 -13.14 -15.35 -9.43
N VAL A 211 -12.37 -15.28 -8.33
CA VAL A 211 -12.49 -16.23 -7.22
C VAL A 211 -13.87 -16.17 -6.59
N LEU A 212 -14.39 -14.98 -6.26
CA LEU A 212 -15.73 -14.84 -5.67
C LEU A 212 -16.84 -15.36 -6.60
N VAL A 213 -16.74 -15.08 -7.91
CA VAL A 213 -17.71 -15.57 -8.90
C VAL A 213 -17.63 -17.09 -9.03
N TRP A 214 -16.42 -17.65 -9.07
CA TRP A 214 -16.23 -19.11 -9.11
C TRP A 214 -16.94 -19.79 -7.94
N GLU A 215 -16.72 -19.31 -6.71
CA GLU A 215 -17.35 -19.87 -5.51
C GLU A 215 -18.88 -19.75 -5.54
N VAL A 216 -19.43 -18.61 -5.99
CA VAL A 216 -20.89 -18.44 -6.09
C VAL A 216 -21.50 -19.34 -7.17
N CYS A 217 -20.82 -19.51 -8.31
CA CYS A 217 -21.29 -20.37 -9.38
C CYS A 217 -21.20 -21.85 -9.00
N ASP A 218 -20.10 -22.28 -8.36
CA ASP A 218 -19.93 -23.65 -7.86
C ASP A 218 -21.00 -24.00 -6.82
N PHE A 219 -21.32 -23.04 -5.95
CA PHE A 219 -22.42 -23.13 -5.00
C PHE A 219 -23.78 -23.34 -5.70
N GLN A 220 -24.15 -22.45 -6.63
CA GLN A 220 -25.42 -22.57 -7.37
C GLN A 220 -25.52 -23.85 -8.19
N TRP A 221 -24.40 -24.31 -8.77
CA TRP A 221 -24.36 -25.54 -9.53
C TRP A 221 -24.61 -26.76 -8.64
N SER A 222 -24.04 -26.77 -7.44
CA SER A 222 -24.23 -27.85 -6.47
C SER A 222 -25.69 -27.94 -5.99
N ASP A 223 -26.33 -26.80 -5.71
CA ASP A 223 -27.74 -26.75 -5.30
C ASP A 223 -28.72 -27.17 -6.40
N ALA A 224 -28.41 -26.89 -7.68
CA ALA A 224 -29.32 -27.15 -8.80
C ALA A 224 -29.38 -28.64 -9.20
N TRP A 225 -28.37 -29.43 -8.85
CA TRP A 225 -28.20 -30.81 -9.32
C TRP A 225 -27.94 -31.83 -8.20
N GLY A 226 -28.04 -31.42 -6.94
CA GLY A 226 -28.05 -32.30 -5.77
C GLY A 226 -29.46 -32.76 -5.41
#